data_AF-A0A6L6C6C0-F1
#
_entry.id   AF-A0A6L6C6C0-F1
#
_cell.length_a   1.000
_cell.length_b   1.000
_cell.length_c   1.000
_cell.angle_alpha   90.00
_cell.angle_beta   90.00
_cell.angle_gamma   90.00
#
_symmetry.space_group_name_H-M   'P 1'
#
loop_
_entity.id
_entity.type
_entity.pdbx_description
1 polymer ?
#
loop_
_entity_poly.entity_id
_entity_poly.type
_entity_poly.pdbx_seq_one_letter_code
_entity_poly.pdbx_strand_id
1 'polypeptide(L)'
;MRVVIDTNVWVSAALAPGPPRDVLKAWTSHTSIEVVMCLELYEEIAEVLLKREKIRKWLTIDEAQTYLDALRALVDFAPNPLVEEVGLRDSADSYIVALARQGRCDFIVTGDKDSLEWPDQRPTCLTPKEFLSRL
;
A
#
# COMPACT_ATOMS: atom_id res chain seq x y z
N MET A 1 7.41 12.67 5.97
CA MET A 1 6.99 11.39 6.56
C MET A 1 6.97 10.37 5.45
N ARG A 2 7.78 9.31 5.57
CA ARG A 2 7.90 8.24 4.56
C ARG A 2 7.01 7.08 4.96
N VAL A 3 6.22 6.57 4.02
CA VAL A 3 5.31 5.46 4.30
C VAL A 3 5.30 4.44 3.18
N VAL A 4 5.12 3.18 3.53
CA VAL A 4 4.65 2.16 2.58
C VAL A 4 3.14 2.04 2.77
N ILE A 5 2.40 2.08 1.68
CA ILE A 5 0.96 1.80 1.67
C ILE A 5 0.80 0.41 1.07
N ASP A 6 0.17 -0.48 1.83
CA ASP A 6 -0.06 -1.88 1.47
C ASP A 6 -1.01 -2.00 0.26
N THR A 7 -0.79 -3.03 -0.56
CA THR A 7 -1.66 -3.45 -1.68
C THR A 7 -3.14 -3.39 -1.32
N ASN A 8 -3.55 -3.87 -0.13
CA ASN A 8 -4.96 -3.89 0.26
C ASN A 8 -5.59 -2.49 0.38
N VAL A 9 -4.79 -1.48 0.73
CA VAL A 9 -5.24 -0.09 0.89
C VAL A 9 -5.43 0.56 -0.48
N TRP A 10 -4.48 0.37 -1.41
CA TRP A 10 -4.61 0.82 -2.80
C TRP A 10 -5.85 0.25 -3.47
N VAL A 11 -6.01 -1.07 -3.38
CA VAL A 11 -7.18 -1.76 -3.95
C VAL A 11 -8.45 -1.20 -3.32
N SER A 12 -8.54 -1.15 -1.99
CA SER A 12 -9.74 -0.64 -1.31
C SER A 12 -10.08 0.79 -1.71
N ALA A 13 -9.07 1.65 -1.87
CA ALA A 13 -9.25 3.03 -2.31
C ALA A 13 -9.81 3.14 -3.73
N ALA A 14 -9.37 2.26 -4.64
CA ALA A 14 -9.90 2.20 -6.00
C ALA A 14 -11.40 1.80 -6.00
N LEU A 15 -11.79 0.85 -5.15
CA LEU A 15 -13.16 0.30 -5.17
C LEU A 15 -14.22 1.20 -4.53
N ALA A 16 -13.89 1.89 -3.43
CA ALA A 16 -14.89 2.61 -2.64
C ALA A 16 -14.33 3.86 -1.95
N PRO A 17 -15.19 4.85 -1.63
CA PRO A 17 -14.81 5.95 -0.74
C PRO A 17 -14.58 5.43 0.69
N GLY A 18 -13.81 6.20 1.47
CA GLY A 18 -13.52 5.91 2.87
C GLY A 18 -12.04 6.12 3.20
N PRO A 19 -11.61 5.69 4.40
CA PRO A 19 -10.26 5.97 4.90
C PRO A 19 -9.12 5.59 3.93
N PRO A 20 -9.12 4.42 3.23
CA PRO A 20 -8.10 4.13 2.23
C PRO A 20 -8.00 5.19 1.13
N ARG A 21 -9.14 5.62 0.57
CA ARG A 21 -9.17 6.66 -0.46
C ARG A 21 -8.72 8.01 0.08
N ASP A 22 -9.05 8.31 1.33
CA ASP A 22 -8.66 9.56 1.97
C ASP A 22 -7.15 9.60 2.28
N VAL A 23 -6.50 8.46 2.56
CA VAL A 23 -5.02 8.37 2.62
C VAL A 23 -4.39 8.80 1.29
N LEU A 24 -4.91 8.31 0.16
CA LEU A 24 -4.38 8.64 -1.17
C LEU A 24 -4.61 10.12 -1.53
N LYS A 25 -5.77 10.69 -1.15
CA LYS A 25 -6.01 12.13 -1.26
C LYS A 25 -5.02 12.92 -0.42
N ALA A 26 -4.76 12.48 0.81
CA ALA A 26 -3.81 13.16 1.69
C ALA A 26 -2.41 13.14 1.09
N TRP A 27 -1.94 11.98 0.62
CA TRP A 27 -0.66 11.84 -0.08
C TRP A 27 -0.54 12.78 -1.28
N THR A 28 -1.55 12.84 -2.14
CA THR A 28 -1.52 13.68 -3.36
C THR A 28 -1.68 15.18 -3.10
N SER A 29 -2.21 15.56 -1.93
CA SER A 29 -2.44 16.97 -1.57
C SER A 29 -1.42 17.57 -0.60
N HIS A 30 -0.70 16.73 0.16
CA HIS A 30 0.26 17.18 1.17
C HIS A 30 1.68 16.85 0.74
N THR A 31 2.54 17.87 0.62
CA THR A 31 3.96 17.70 0.27
C THR A 31 4.79 17.03 1.37
N SER A 32 4.20 16.76 2.54
CA SER A 32 4.87 16.16 3.69
C SER A 32 4.84 14.63 3.71
N ILE A 33 4.05 14.00 2.82
CA ILE A 33 3.94 12.54 2.72
C ILE A 33 4.73 12.06 1.50
N GLU A 34 5.69 11.18 1.73
CA GLU A 34 6.44 10.48 0.69
C GLU A 34 6.04 9.01 0.73
N VAL A 35 5.52 8.49 -0.38
CA VAL A 35 5.16 7.08 -0.51
C VAL A 35 6.35 6.32 -1.09
N VAL A 36 6.78 5.28 -0.39
CA VAL A 36 7.77 4.31 -0.88
C VAL A 36 7.00 3.12 -1.47
N MET A 37 7.21 2.87 -2.75
CA MET A 37 6.60 1.77 -3.49
C MET A 37 7.66 1.14 -4.41
N CYS A 38 7.67 -0.19 -4.49
CA CYS A 38 8.48 -0.94 -5.45
C CYS A 38 7.61 -1.51 -6.58
N LEU A 39 8.26 -2.08 -7.60
CA LEU A 39 7.56 -2.64 -8.74
C LEU A 39 6.70 -3.86 -8.34
N GLU A 40 7.19 -4.68 -7.42
CA GLU A 40 6.46 -5.85 -6.90
C GLU A 40 5.10 -5.46 -6.29
N LEU A 41 5.08 -4.44 -5.43
CA LEU A 41 3.83 -3.92 -4.85
C LEU A 41 2.86 -3.38 -5.91
N TYR A 42 3.38 -2.67 -6.92
CA TYR A 42 2.56 -2.19 -8.03
C TYR A 42 1.98 -3.34 -8.86
N GLU A 43 2.77 -4.38 -9.14
CA GLU A 43 2.33 -5.55 -9.88
C GLU A 43 1.26 -6.35 -9.13
N GLU A 44 1.34 -6.44 -7.80
CA GLU A 44 0.27 -7.00 -6.99
C GLU A 44 -1.02 -6.20 -7.10
N ILE A 45 -0.96 -4.88 -6.99
CA ILE A 45 -2.14 -4.01 -7.16
C ILE A 45 -2.75 -4.23 -8.56
N ALA A 46 -1.91 -4.25 -9.60
CA ALA A 46 -2.36 -4.48 -10.97
C ALA A 46 -2.98 -5.87 -11.15
N GLU A 47 -2.40 -6.90 -10.57
CA GLU A 47 -2.97 -8.25 -10.59
C GLU A 47 -4.35 -8.28 -9.96
N VAL A 48 -4.51 -7.68 -8.77
CA VAL A 48 -5.80 -7.60 -8.10
C VAL A 48 -6.81 -6.83 -8.95
N LEU A 49 -6.45 -5.62 -9.39
CA LEU A 49 -7.33 -4.69 -10.07
C LEU A 49 -7.61 -5.05 -11.52
N LEU A 50 -6.87 -5.96 -12.16
CA LEU A 50 -7.12 -6.38 -13.55
C LEU A 50 -7.64 -7.81 -13.62
N LYS A 51 -7.09 -8.76 -12.85
CA LYS A 51 -7.35 -10.20 -13.03
C LYS A 51 -8.46 -10.76 -12.13
N ARG A 52 -8.72 -10.18 -10.95
CA ARG A 52 -9.74 -10.74 -10.04
C ARG A 52 -11.16 -10.42 -10.53
N GLU A 53 -11.88 -11.43 -11.02
CA GLU A 53 -13.23 -11.27 -11.58
C GLU A 53 -14.22 -10.61 -10.61
N LYS A 54 -14.11 -10.92 -9.30
CA LYS A 54 -14.95 -10.31 -8.26
C LYS A 54 -14.90 -8.78 -8.29
N ILE A 55 -13.76 -8.19 -8.67
CA ILE A 55 -13.54 -6.74 -8.72
C ILE A 55 -14.44 -6.05 -9.76
N ARG A 56 -14.88 -6.78 -10.81
CA ARG A 56 -15.70 -6.22 -11.89
C ARG A 56 -17.04 -5.66 -11.44
N LYS A 57 -17.51 -6.03 -10.25
CA LYS A 57 -18.73 -5.49 -9.65
C LYS A 57 -18.60 -4.03 -9.22
N TRP A 58 -17.38 -3.51 -9.06
CA TRP A 58 -17.11 -2.17 -8.54
C TRP A 58 -16.28 -1.31 -9.48
N LEU A 59 -15.47 -1.93 -10.34
CA LEU A 59 -14.53 -1.23 -11.22
C LEU A 59 -14.49 -1.93 -12.58
N THR A 60 -14.56 -1.16 -13.67
CA THR A 60 -14.31 -1.67 -15.02
C THR A 60 -12.80 -1.90 -15.25
N ILE A 61 -12.43 -2.58 -16.33
CA ILE A 61 -11.02 -2.75 -16.70
C ILE A 61 -10.39 -1.40 -17.08
N ASP A 62 -11.12 -0.56 -17.81
CA ASP A 62 -10.61 0.75 -18.24
C ASP A 62 -10.40 1.70 -17.06
N GLU A 63 -11.31 1.71 -16.07
CA GLU A 63 -11.13 2.47 -14.83
C GLU A 63 -9.95 1.95 -14.01
N ALA A 64 -9.76 0.62 -13.94
CA ALA A 64 -8.61 0.01 -13.28
C ALA A 64 -7.30 0.40 -13.97
N GLN A 65 -7.25 0.37 -15.30
CA GLN A 65 -6.07 0.78 -16.06
C GLN A 65 -5.77 2.27 -15.85
N THR A 66 -6.80 3.12 -15.90
CA THR A 66 -6.67 4.56 -15.63
C THR A 66 -6.09 4.82 -14.24
N TYR A 67 -6.55 4.07 -13.23
CA TYR A 67 -6.04 4.16 -11.87
C TYR A 67 -4.57 3.75 -11.77
N LEU A 68 -4.19 2.64 -12.41
CA LEU A 68 -2.81 2.14 -12.44
C LEU A 68 -1.86 3.09 -13.18
N ASP A 69 -2.31 3.66 -14.30
CA ASP A 69 -1.53 4.63 -15.08
C ASP A 69 -1.27 5.91 -14.28
N ALA A 70 -2.29 6.40 -13.56
CA ALA A 70 -2.15 7.54 -12.66
C ALA A 70 -1.16 7.23 -11.52
N LEU A 71 -1.26 6.05 -10.92
CA LEU A 71 -0.33 5.61 -9.87
C LEU A 71 1.11 5.57 -10.39
N ARG A 72 1.33 4.97 -11.57
CA ARG A 72 2.64 4.85 -12.22
C ARG A 72 3.25 6.22 -12.55
N ALA A 73 2.43 7.22 -12.85
CA ALA A 73 2.88 8.58 -13.13
C ALA A 73 3.25 9.38 -11.86
N LEU A 74 2.70 9.01 -10.70
CA LEU A 74 2.89 9.73 -9.43
C LEU A 74 4.00 9.16 -8.56
N VAL A 75 4.40 7.91 -8.78
CA VAL A 75 5.36 7.19 -7.94
C VAL A 75 6.73 7.14 -8.61
N ASP A 76 7.77 7.42 -7.83
CA ASP A 76 9.14 7.03 -8.15
C ASP A 76 9.44 5.68 -7.50
N PHE A 77 9.71 4.66 -8.31
CA PHE A 77 9.81 3.28 -7.82
C PHE A 77 11.14 3.03 -7.11
N ALA A 78 11.06 2.62 -5.85
CA ALA A 78 12.19 2.06 -5.15
C ALA A 78 12.57 0.69 -5.73
N PRO A 79 13.85 0.27 -5.63
CA PRO A 79 14.24 -1.10 -5.94
C PRO A 79 13.43 -2.09 -5.10
N ASN A 80 13.08 -3.25 -5.69
CA ASN A 80 12.48 -4.34 -4.93
C ASN A 80 13.40 -4.72 -3.75
N PRO A 81 12.83 -4.96 -2.57
CA PRO A 81 13.63 -5.24 -1.39
C PRO A 81 14.24 -6.63 -1.44
N LEU A 82 15.37 -6.81 -0.76
CA LEU A 82 15.85 -8.14 -0.42
C LEU A 82 14.99 -8.66 0.74
N VAL A 83 14.19 -9.69 0.48
CA VAL A 83 13.28 -10.24 1.48
C VAL A 83 14.09 -11.07 2.48
N GLU A 84 14.08 -10.63 3.73
CA GLU A 84 14.47 -11.45 4.87
C GLU A 84 13.19 -12.04 5.47
N GLU A 85 13.22 -13.31 5.90
CA GLU A 85 12.11 -13.88 6.65
C GLU A 85 11.92 -13.11 7.95
N VAL A 86 10.94 -12.21 7.96
CA VAL A 86 10.38 -11.63 9.17
C VAL A 86 9.32 -12.61 9.62
N GLY A 87 9.29 -12.95 10.92
CA GLY A 87 8.34 -13.90 11.51
C GLY A 87 6.87 -13.48 11.48
N LEU A 88 6.44 -12.80 10.42
CA LEU A 88 5.07 -12.61 10.02
C LEU A 88 4.42 -13.97 9.73
N ARG A 89 3.12 -14.03 10.01
CA ARG A 89 2.33 -15.23 9.77
C ARG A 89 2.11 -15.48 8.28
N ASP A 90 1.94 -14.42 7.50
CA ASP A 90 1.95 -14.48 6.05
C ASP A 90 3.34 -14.10 5.54
N SER A 91 4.06 -15.07 4.98
CA SER A 91 5.38 -14.84 4.40
C SER A 91 5.32 -13.90 3.19
N ALA A 92 4.16 -13.79 2.53
CA ALA A 92 3.98 -12.89 1.38
C ALA A 92 4.13 -11.42 1.81
N ASP A 93 3.70 -11.04 3.01
CA ASP A 93 3.79 -9.65 3.48
C ASP A 93 5.20 -9.26 3.97
N SER A 94 6.13 -10.22 4.01
CA SER A 94 7.52 -9.99 4.44
C SER A 94 8.24 -8.97 3.55
N TYR A 95 7.92 -8.93 2.25
CA TYR A 95 8.53 -7.95 1.35
C TYR A 95 8.03 -6.52 1.65
N ILE A 96 6.79 -6.32 2.11
CA ILE A 96 6.27 -4.99 2.48
C ILE A 96 7.06 -4.43 3.66
N VAL A 97 7.33 -5.27 4.66
CA VAL A 97 8.18 -4.89 5.81
C VAL A 97 9.62 -4.62 5.36
N ALA A 98 10.18 -5.47 4.51
CA ALA A 98 11.53 -5.27 3.97
C ALA A 98 11.64 -3.96 3.16
N LEU A 99 10.64 -3.66 2.33
CA LEU A 99 10.52 -2.41 1.58
C LEU A 99 10.46 -1.22 2.51
N ALA A 100 9.63 -1.30 3.56
CA ALA A 100 9.49 -0.23 4.53
C ALA A 100 10.81 0.04 5.27
N ARG A 101 11.52 -1.02 5.68
CA ARG A 101 12.84 -0.91 6.32
C ARG A 101 13.90 -0.32 5.39
N GLN A 102 14.01 -0.84 4.16
CA GLN A 102 14.95 -0.36 3.14
C GLN A 102 14.67 1.11 2.79
N GLY A 103 13.39 1.47 2.67
CA GLY A 103 12.91 2.82 2.44
C GLY A 103 12.98 3.73 3.68
N ARG A 104 13.40 3.22 4.85
CA ARG A 104 13.41 3.96 6.13
C ARG A 104 12.07 4.65 6.40
N CYS A 105 10.98 3.91 6.18
CA CYS A 105 9.63 4.40 6.37
C CYS A 105 9.32 4.56 7.85
N ASP A 106 8.57 5.60 8.17
CA ASP A 106 8.06 5.87 9.51
C ASP A 106 6.93 4.88 9.86
N PHE A 107 6.09 4.54 8.86
CA PHE A 107 4.91 3.67 9.03
C PHE A 107 4.68 2.76 7.83
N ILE A 108 4.00 1.63 8.10
CA ILE A 108 3.28 0.84 7.09
C ILE A 108 1.80 1.12 7.28
N VAL A 109 1.10 1.52 6.21
CA VAL A 109 -0.35 1.72 6.24
C VAL A 109 -1.02 0.50 5.65
N THR A 110 -1.75 -0.26 6.48
CA THR A 110 -2.38 -1.53 6.08
C THR A 110 -3.74 -1.72 6.75
N GLY A 111 -4.66 -2.39 6.06
CA GLY A 111 -5.89 -2.93 6.63
C GLY A 111 -5.80 -4.37 7.12
N ASP A 112 -4.63 -5.02 6.98
CA ASP A 112 -4.45 -6.43 7.35
C ASP A 112 -4.27 -6.61 8.87
N LYS A 113 -5.05 -7.52 9.45
CA LYS A 113 -5.08 -7.72 10.91
C LYS A 113 -3.85 -8.45 11.42
N ASP A 114 -3.36 -9.45 10.68
CA ASP A 114 -2.20 -10.22 11.10
C ASP A 114 -0.96 -9.29 11.15
N SER A 115 -0.83 -8.38 10.18
CA SER A 115 0.18 -7.32 10.15
C SER A 115 0.04 -6.31 11.29
N LEU A 116 -1.19 -5.90 11.62
CA LEU A 116 -1.48 -4.94 12.71
C LEU A 116 -1.28 -5.51 14.11
N GLU A 117 -1.44 -6.82 14.28
CA GLU A 117 -1.26 -7.51 15.57
C GLU A 117 0.15 -8.12 15.74
N TRP A 118 1.00 -8.03 14.71
CA TRP A 118 2.38 -8.52 14.76
C TRP A 118 3.22 -7.78 15.83
N PRO A 119 3.79 -8.48 16.82
CA PRO A 119 4.44 -7.83 17.96
C PRO A 119 5.78 -7.14 17.63
N ASP A 120 6.50 -7.59 16.61
CA ASP A 120 7.84 -7.06 16.26
C ASP A 120 7.82 -6.01 15.15
N GLN A 121 6.70 -5.29 15.03
CA GLN A 121 6.50 -4.21 14.06
C GLN A 121 7.63 -3.19 14.08
N ARG A 122 8.43 -3.21 13.01
CA ARG A 122 9.44 -2.20 12.72
C ARG A 122 9.52 -2.00 11.20
N PRO A 123 8.96 -0.91 10.64
CA PRO A 123 8.22 0.17 11.32
C PRO A 123 6.82 -0.23 11.79
N THR A 124 6.14 0.67 12.52
CA THR A 124 4.79 0.44 13.07
C THR A 124 3.74 0.34 11.95
N CYS A 125 2.84 -0.61 12.07
CA CYS A 125 1.68 -0.75 11.17
C CYS A 125 0.53 0.10 11.69
N LEU A 126 -0.11 0.87 10.82
CA LEU A 126 -1.28 1.70 11.14
C LEU A 126 -2.42 1.38 10.18
N THR A 127 -3.65 1.36 10.69
CA THR A 127 -4.82 1.40 9.81
C THR A 127 -4.87 2.71 9.03
N PRO A 128 -5.54 2.78 7.86
CA PRO A 128 -5.74 4.04 7.15
C PRO A 128 -6.33 5.15 8.02
N LYS A 129 -7.26 4.81 8.93
CA LYS A 129 -7.88 5.77 9.85
C LYS A 129 -6.89 6.31 10.90
N GLU A 130 -6.07 5.43 11.47
CA GLU A 130 -5.04 5.83 12.43
C GLU A 130 -3.97 6.68 11.77
N PHE A 131 -3.52 6.30 10.57
CA PHE A 131 -2.56 7.08 9.80
C PHE A 131 -3.06 8.51 9.52
N LEU A 132 -4.31 8.65 9.06
CA LEU A 132 -4.94 9.96 8.84
C LEU A 132 -4.98 10.82 10.11
N SER A 133 -5.09 10.21 11.29
CA SER A 133 -5.09 10.93 12.57
C SER A 133 -3.68 11.42 12.99
N ARG A 134 -2.63 11.04 12.25
CA ARG A 134 -1.24 11.49 12.45
C ARG A 134 -0.81 12.62 11.52
N LEU A 135 -1.67 13.01 10.57
CA LEU A 135 -1.45 14.11 9.63
C LEU A 135 -1.88 15.44 10.25
#